data_AF-A0A259FVX0-F1
#
_entry.id   AF-A0A259FVX0-F1
#
_cell.length_a   1.000
_cell.length_b   1.000
_cell.length_c   1.000
_cell.angle_alpha   90.00
_cell.angle_beta   90.00
_cell.angle_gamma   90.00
#
_symmetry.space_group_name_H-M   'P 1'
#
loop_
_entity.id
_entity.type
_entity.pdbx_description
1 polymer ?
#
loop_
_entity_poly.entity_id
_entity_poly.type
_entity_poly.pdbx_seq_one_letter_code
_entity_poly.pdbx_strand_id
1 'polypeptide(L)'
;MDQLSTGRRDQLFLALRLAAIEGHLDQGEPLPVIVDDILIQFDDEAAAATFKVLADLAQRTQVLFLTHHVHLLEVAEAAIGAAAFRTHRLDA
;
A
#
# COMPACT_ATOMS: atom_id res chain seq x y z
N MET A 1 -16.02 18.21 5.46
CA MET A 1 -14.79 17.49 5.03
C MET A 1 -13.68 18.46 4.58
N ASP A 2 -13.83 19.75 4.87
CA ASP A 2 -12.98 20.83 4.31
C ASP A 2 -11.77 21.18 5.18
N GLN A 3 -11.57 20.45 6.29
CA GLN A 3 -10.43 20.63 7.21
C GLN A 3 -9.26 19.65 6.94
N LEU A 4 -9.41 18.74 5.97
CA LEU A 4 -8.32 17.83 5.57
C LEU A 4 -7.67 18.32 4.27
N SER A 5 -6.34 18.37 4.25
CA SER A 5 -5.58 18.50 3.01
C SER A 5 -5.90 17.33 2.08
N THR A 6 -5.71 17.52 0.77
CA THR A 6 -5.97 16.49 -0.24
C THR A 6 -5.32 15.16 0.11
N GLY A 7 -4.02 15.15 0.47
CA GLY A 7 -3.31 13.93 0.87
C GLY A 7 -3.90 13.23 2.11
N ARG A 8 -4.34 13.97 3.15
CA ARG A 8 -4.97 13.35 4.33
C ARG A 8 -6.34 12.76 4.03
N ARG A 9 -7.06 13.36 3.07
CA ARG A 9 -8.35 12.82 2.61
C ARG A 9 -8.14 11.51 1.87
N ASP A 10 -7.13 11.45 1.01
CA ASP A 10 -6.78 10.24 0.25
C ASP A 10 -6.31 9.12 1.19
N GLN A 11 -5.53 9.44 2.23
CA GLN A 11 -5.16 8.50 3.30
C GLN A 11 -6.38 7.91 4.02
N LEU A 12 -7.37 8.74 4.39
CA LEU A 12 -8.60 8.26 5.03
C LEU A 12 -9.40 7.33 4.10
N PHE A 13 -9.54 7.70 2.82
CA PHE A 13 -10.23 6.85 1.85
C PHE A 13 -9.50 5.52 1.64
N LEU A 14 -8.17 5.54 1.59
CA LEU A 14 -7.36 4.33 1.51
C LEU A 14 -7.56 3.43 2.75
N ALA A 15 -7.52 4.00 3.94
CA ALA A 15 -7.73 3.24 5.18
C ALA A 15 -9.10 2.54 5.22
N LEU A 16 -10.16 3.21 4.77
CA LEU A 16 -11.49 2.61 4.67
C LEU A 16 -11.54 1.46 3.65
N ARG A 17 -10.85 1.61 2.50
CA ARG A 17 -10.75 0.54 1.50
C ARG A 17 -9.98 -0.68 2.03
N LEU A 18 -8.88 -0.45 2.72
CA LEU A 18 -8.08 -1.52 3.35
C LEU A 18 -8.90 -2.26 4.41
N ALA A 19 -9.63 -1.55 5.27
CA ALA A 19 -10.51 -2.17 6.26
C ALA A 19 -11.61 -3.04 5.63
N ALA A 20 -12.18 -2.62 4.50
CA ALA A 20 -13.15 -3.42 3.77
C ALA A 20 -12.53 -4.69 3.15
N ILE A 21 -11.30 -4.59 2.62
CA ILE A 21 -10.55 -5.73 2.09
C ILE A 21 -10.24 -6.72 3.22
N GLU A 22 -9.73 -6.26 4.36
CA GLU A 22 -9.46 -7.10 5.52
C GLU A 22 -10.71 -7.85 6.01
N GLY A 23 -11.85 -7.15 6.09
CA GLY A 23 -13.12 -7.78 6.45
C GLY A 23 -13.60 -8.83 5.44
N HIS A 24 -13.28 -8.66 4.15
CA HIS A 24 -13.59 -9.67 3.13
C HIS A 24 -12.69 -10.90 3.24
N LEU A 25 -11.41 -10.72 3.56
CA LEU A 25 -10.45 -11.83 3.77
C LEU A 25 -10.86 -12.74 4.94
N ASP A 26 -11.55 -12.20 5.95
CA ASP A 26 -12.07 -13.00 7.07
C ASP A 26 -13.29 -13.86 6.72
N GLN A 27 -13.95 -13.61 5.58
CA GLN A 27 -15.24 -14.21 5.23
C GLN A 27 -15.22 -15.00 3.90
N GLY A 28 -14.10 -15.00 3.17
CA GLY A 28 -14.00 -15.58 1.83
C GLY A 28 -12.64 -16.23 1.54
N GLU A 29 -12.48 -16.72 0.31
CA GLU A 29 -11.20 -17.24 -0.18
C GLU A 29 -10.21 -16.06 -0.40
N PRO A 30 -8.96 -16.14 0.04
CA PRO A 30 -8.02 -15.03 -0.07
C PRO A 30 -7.66 -14.76 -1.53
N LEU A 31 -8.20 -13.65 -2.07
CA LEU A 31 -7.88 -13.14 -3.39
C LEU A 31 -6.73 -12.14 -3.33
N PRO A 32 -5.86 -12.10 -4.37
CA PRO A 32 -4.78 -11.13 -4.44
C PRO A 32 -5.32 -9.71 -4.48
N VAL A 33 -4.67 -8.82 -3.73
CA VAL A 33 -4.98 -7.38 -3.68
C VAL A 33 -4.02 -6.66 -4.61
N ILE A 34 -4.56 -5.98 -5.62
CA ILE A 34 -3.78 -5.19 -6.58
C ILE A 34 -3.98 -3.71 -6.27
N VAL A 35 -2.87 -3.00 -6.18
CA VAL A 35 -2.82 -1.61 -5.74
C VAL A 35 -1.98 -0.82 -6.75
N ASP A 36 -2.58 0.18 -7.40
CA ASP A 36 -1.97 0.94 -8.49
C ASP A 36 -1.78 2.41 -8.11
N ASP A 37 -0.51 2.86 -8.00
CA ASP A 37 -0.08 4.23 -7.74
C ASP A 37 -0.81 4.98 -6.59
N ILE A 38 -1.24 4.25 -5.56
CA ILE A 38 -1.99 4.84 -4.42
C ILE A 38 -1.20 5.85 -3.59
N LEU A 39 0.12 5.92 -3.76
CA LEU A 39 1.02 6.79 -2.99
C LEU A 39 1.37 8.09 -3.69
N ILE A 40 0.78 8.37 -4.87
CA ILE A 40 1.15 9.53 -5.71
C ILE A 40 1.00 10.90 -5.00
N GLN A 41 0.15 11.00 -3.98
CA GLN A 41 -0.06 12.23 -3.19
C GLN A 41 0.51 12.16 -1.76
N PHE A 42 1.25 11.10 -1.44
CA PHE A 42 1.73 10.85 -0.08
C PHE A 42 3.17 11.35 0.04
N ASP A 43 3.50 11.92 1.19
CA ASP A 43 4.91 12.13 1.57
C ASP A 43 5.54 10.80 2.01
N ASP A 44 6.86 10.78 2.19
CA ASP A 44 7.60 9.57 2.53
C ASP A 44 7.17 8.97 3.88
N GLU A 45 6.74 9.81 4.83
CA GLU A 45 6.24 9.34 6.13
C GLU A 45 4.93 8.56 5.96
N ALA A 46 3.98 9.12 5.21
CA ALA A 46 2.72 8.46 4.91
C ALA A 46 2.90 7.22 4.01
N ALA A 47 3.82 7.27 3.04
CA ALA A 47 4.19 6.13 2.22
C ALA A 47 4.76 5.00 3.08
N ALA A 48 5.70 5.30 3.98
CA ALA A 48 6.27 4.33 4.91
C ALA A 48 5.21 3.69 5.82
N ALA A 49 4.28 4.50 6.35
CA ALA A 49 3.16 3.99 7.13
C ALA A 49 2.26 3.05 6.32
N THR A 50 1.99 3.41 5.06
CA THR A 50 1.19 2.58 4.15
C THR A 50 1.89 1.26 3.82
N PHE A 51 3.21 1.26 3.59
CA PHE A 51 3.96 0.02 3.35
C PHE A 51 3.91 -0.93 4.54
N LYS A 52 3.91 -0.43 5.78
CA LYS A 52 3.75 -1.27 6.97
C LYS A 52 2.38 -1.97 6.98
N VAL A 53 1.31 -1.22 6.70
CA VAL A 53 -0.05 -1.79 6.60
C VAL A 53 -0.14 -2.82 5.46
N LEU A 54 0.46 -2.54 4.31
CA LEU A 54 0.48 -3.48 3.19
C LEU A 54 1.31 -4.73 3.51
N ALA A 55 2.40 -4.61 4.27
CA ALA A 55 3.21 -5.75 4.71
C ALA A 55 2.46 -6.65 5.70
N ASP A 56 1.67 -6.05 6.59
CA ASP A 56 0.79 -6.80 7.50
C ASP A 56 -0.32 -7.51 6.71
N LEU A 57 -0.95 -6.82 5.75
CA LEU A 57 -1.94 -7.40 4.85
C LEU A 57 -1.34 -8.54 4.00
N ALA A 58 -0.08 -8.39 3.59
CA ALA A 58 0.65 -9.39 2.81
C ALA A 58 0.88 -10.72 3.58
N GLN A 59 0.75 -10.73 4.91
CA GLN A 59 0.77 -11.97 5.69
C GLN A 59 -0.51 -12.80 5.52
N ARG A 60 -1.59 -12.18 5.05
CA ARG A 60 -2.93 -12.80 4.92
C ARG A 60 -3.33 -13.06 3.47
N THR A 61 -2.84 -12.25 2.53
CA THR A 61 -3.09 -12.41 1.10
C THR A 61 -1.92 -11.89 0.26
N GLN A 62 -1.86 -12.23 -1.02
CA GLN A 62 -0.86 -11.65 -1.91
C GLN A 62 -1.19 -10.18 -2.20
N VAL A 63 -0.24 -9.28 -1.97
CA VAL A 63 -0.35 -7.86 -2.34
C VAL A 63 0.56 -7.57 -3.54
N LEU A 64 -0.03 -7.06 -4.62
CA LEU A 64 0.65 -6.59 -5.81
C LEU A 64 0.61 -5.06 -5.83
N PHE A 65 1.73 -4.44 -5.52
CA PHE A 65 1.89 -2.98 -5.56
C PHE A 65 2.53 -2.57 -6.87
N LEU A 66 1.81 -1.79 -7.67
CA LEU A 66 2.25 -1.26 -8.94
C LEU A 66 2.58 0.22 -8.77
N THR A 67 3.76 0.60 -9.23
CA THR A 67 4.12 2.01 -9.28
C THR A 67 5.11 2.33 -10.37
N HIS A 68 5.06 3.58 -10.86
CA HIS A 68 6.11 4.16 -11.69
C HIS A 68 7.16 4.95 -10.88
N HIS A 69 6.97 5.12 -9.56
CA HIS A 69 7.88 5.89 -8.70
C HIS A 69 8.97 5.00 -8.09
N VAL A 70 10.14 4.96 -8.74
CA VAL A 70 11.27 4.11 -8.31
C VAL A 70 11.77 4.41 -6.89
N HIS A 71 11.70 5.67 -6.44
CA HIS A 71 12.13 6.07 -5.09
C HIS A 71 11.32 5.39 -3.96
N LEU A 72 10.08 4.96 -4.23
CA LEU A 72 9.27 4.24 -3.24
C LEU A 72 9.90 2.91 -2.80
N LEU A 73 10.82 2.34 -3.59
CA LEU A 73 11.59 1.15 -3.19
C LEU A 73 12.49 1.44 -1.99
N GLU A 74 13.11 2.62 -1.93
CA GLU A 74 13.96 3.04 -0.81
C GLU A 74 13.12 3.26 0.45
N VAL A 75 11.94 3.90 0.28
CA VAL A 75 10.98 4.10 1.37
C VAL A 75 10.47 2.76 1.89
N ALA A 76 10.12 1.82 1.01
CA ALA A 76 9.68 0.47 1.39
C ALA A 76 10.79 -0.30 2.11
N GLU A 77 12.01 -0.30 1.57
CA GLU A 77 13.14 -0.98 2.21
C GLU A 77 13.44 -0.41 3.60
N ALA A 78 13.41 0.91 3.77
CA ALA A 78 13.58 1.56 5.07
C ALA A 78 12.42 1.25 6.04
N ALA A 79 11.19 1.13 5.54
CA ALA A 79 9.98 0.97 6.37
C ALA A 79 9.72 -0.48 6.81
N ILE A 80 9.94 -1.45 5.92
CA ILE A 80 9.56 -2.87 6.12
C ILE A 80 10.71 -3.86 5.88
N GLY A 81 11.87 -3.39 5.40
CA GLY A 81 13.04 -4.21 5.13
C GLY A 81 12.99 -4.92 3.76
N ALA A 82 14.17 -5.12 3.15
CA ALA A 82 14.30 -5.73 1.82
C ALA A 82 13.77 -7.18 1.72
N ALA A 83 13.64 -7.89 2.84
CA ALA A 83 13.11 -9.25 2.86
C ALA A 83 11.57 -9.32 2.79
N ALA A 84 10.88 -8.20 3.04
CA ALA A 84 9.42 -8.16 3.12
C ALA A 84 8.72 -8.01 1.76
N PHE A 85 9.47 -7.72 0.68
CA PHE A 85 8.90 -7.56 -0.65
C PHE A 85 9.85 -8.07 -1.73
N ARG A 86 9.32 -8.27 -2.94
CA ARG A 86 10.12 -8.49 -4.15
C ARG A 86 9.78 -7.43 -5.18
N THR A 87 10.79 -6.99 -5.90
CA THR A 87 10.64 -6.00 -6.97
C THR A 87 10.70 -6.68 -8.32
N HIS A 88 9.75 -6.34 -9.19
CA HIS A 88 9.76 -6.71 -10.60
C HIS A 88 9.77 -5.44 -11.43
N ARG A 89 10.78 -5.29 -12.29
CA ARG A 89 10.82 -4.22 -13.29
C ARG A 89 10.21 -4.76 -14.58
N LEU A 90 9.25 -4.04 -15.14
CA LEU A 90 8.63 -4.38 -16.41
C LEU A 90 9.34 -3.59 -17.48
N ASP A 91 10.11 -4.29 -18.34
CA ASP A 91 10.72 -3.68 -19.52
C ASP A 91 9.60 -3.46 -20.57
N ALA A 92 9.46 -2.21 -21.02
CA ALA A 92 8.49 -1.80 -22.04
C ALA A 92 9.03 -2.01 -23.47
#